data_AF-A0A2P6RAI8-F1
#
_entry.id   AF-A0A2P6RAI8-F1
#
_cell.length_a   1.000
_cell.length_b   1.000
_cell.length_c   1.000
_cell.angle_alpha   90.00
_cell.angle_beta   90.00
_cell.angle_gamma   90.00
#
_symmetry.space_group_name_H-M   'P 1'
#
loop_
_entity.id
_entity.type
_entity.pdbx_description
1 polymer ?
#
loop_
_entity_poly.entity_id
_entity_poly.type
_entity_poly.pdbx_seq_one_letter_code
_entity_poly.pdbx_strand_id
1 'polypeptide(L)'
;MNNSGLSLATIEPLNGHNFKKWRSDIELYLGLNNIDNCLTEEAPVITNASTAQDRMKSVEWIRANRMSLLIMKRLMSDAVKGSFPDKATAREYLDSIAEMFKENEKVETSILLSTLNNLKYTASVGIREHIMKFIDVAAKLKDLNMPLQDQLIVHQALNSLPSQFNQLRKPPMLPRKISGA
;
A
#
# COMPACT_ATOMS: atom_id res chain seq x y z
N MET A 1 -26.52 -15.95 -22.36
CA MET A 1 -25.17 -15.41 -22.60
C MET A 1 -24.50 -15.30 -21.24
N ASN A 2 -23.48 -16.13 -20.99
CA ASN A 2 -22.79 -16.17 -19.71
C ASN A 2 -21.99 -14.88 -19.58
N ASN A 3 -22.40 -14.00 -18.66
CA ASN A 3 -21.67 -12.78 -18.39
C ASN A 3 -20.43 -13.15 -17.58
N SER A 4 -19.30 -13.39 -18.27
CA SER A 4 -17.95 -13.50 -17.69
C SER A 4 -17.42 -12.14 -17.17
N GLY A 5 -18.32 -11.20 -16.88
CA GLY A 5 -18.01 -9.91 -16.27
C GLY A 5 -17.77 -10.04 -14.78
N LEU A 6 -16.93 -9.13 -14.26
CA LEU A 6 -16.64 -8.98 -12.83
C LEU A 6 -17.96 -8.91 -12.02
N SER A 7 -18.12 -9.78 -11.03
CA SER A 7 -19.29 -9.80 -10.14
C SER A 7 -18.90 -9.35 -8.75
N LEU A 8 -19.83 -8.75 -7.99
CA LEU A 8 -19.58 -8.40 -6.58
C LEU A 8 -19.14 -9.59 -5.74
N ALA A 9 -19.57 -10.81 -6.10
CA ALA A 9 -19.20 -12.03 -5.39
C ALA A 9 -17.74 -12.48 -5.65
N THR A 10 -17.13 -12.01 -6.73
CA THR A 10 -15.74 -12.37 -7.11
C THR A 10 -14.72 -11.35 -6.64
N ILE A 11 -15.16 -10.16 -6.21
CA ILE A 11 -14.29 -9.12 -5.68
C ILE A 11 -13.91 -9.47 -4.24
N GLU A 12 -12.61 -9.55 -4.00
CA GLU A 12 -12.05 -9.83 -2.69
C GLU A 12 -12.31 -8.63 -1.75
N PRO A 13 -12.92 -8.82 -0.55
CA PRO A 13 -13.13 -7.73 0.38
C PRO A 13 -11.83 -7.06 0.84
N LEU A 14 -11.88 -5.76 1.11
CA LEU A 14 -10.74 -5.01 1.62
C LEU A 14 -10.27 -5.57 2.97
N ASN A 15 -9.01 -6.04 3.03
CA ASN A 15 -8.44 -6.81 4.14
C ASN A 15 -7.09 -6.26 4.64
N GLY A 16 -6.86 -4.95 4.46
CA GLY A 16 -5.69 -4.23 4.97
C GLY A 16 -4.42 -4.34 4.12
N HIS A 17 -4.36 -5.28 3.16
CA HIS A 17 -3.17 -5.50 2.32
C HIS A 17 -3.47 -5.44 0.82
N ASN A 18 -4.75 -5.49 0.44
CA ASN A 18 -5.18 -5.62 -0.95
C ASN A 18 -5.73 -4.32 -1.57
N PHE A 19 -5.52 -3.15 -0.96
CA PHE A 19 -6.15 -1.89 -1.39
C PHE A 19 -5.99 -1.57 -2.88
N LYS A 20 -4.78 -1.74 -3.45
CA LYS A 20 -4.52 -1.45 -4.87
C LYS A 20 -5.39 -2.29 -5.79
N LYS A 21 -5.47 -3.60 -5.53
CA LYS A 21 -6.29 -4.55 -6.28
C LYS A 21 -7.79 -4.28 -6.04
N TRP A 22 -8.19 -4.15 -4.78
CA TRP A 22 -9.57 -3.87 -4.38
C TRP A 22 -10.12 -2.60 -5.05
N ARG A 23 -9.33 -1.51 -5.05
CA ARG A 23 -9.69 -0.25 -5.70
C ARG A 23 -9.88 -0.45 -7.20
N SER A 24 -8.94 -1.12 -7.86
CA SER A 24 -9.03 -1.41 -9.31
C SER A 24 -10.26 -2.24 -9.64
N ASP A 25 -10.58 -3.26 -8.84
CA ASP A 25 -11.76 -4.11 -9.04
C ASP A 25 -13.06 -3.32 -8.84
N ILE A 26 -13.11 -2.42 -7.85
CA ILE A 26 -14.27 -1.55 -7.64
C ILE A 26 -14.44 -0.55 -8.78
N GLU A 27 -13.38 0.16 -9.18
CA GLU A 27 -13.44 1.14 -10.27
C GLU A 27 -13.90 0.46 -11.57
N LEU A 28 -13.37 -0.73 -11.88
CA LEU A 28 -13.82 -1.54 -13.02
C LEU A 28 -15.29 -1.96 -12.88
N TYR A 29 -15.72 -2.43 -11.71
CA TYR A 29 -17.12 -2.82 -11.47
C TYR A 29 -18.07 -1.63 -11.67
N LEU A 30 -17.76 -0.47 -11.10
CA LEU A 30 -18.61 0.72 -11.19
C LEU A 30 -18.71 1.21 -12.63
N GLY A 31 -17.60 1.20 -13.39
CA GLY A 31 -17.58 1.55 -14.81
C GLY A 31 -18.40 0.59 -15.67
N LEU A 32 -18.28 -0.72 -15.44
CA LEU A 32 -19.10 -1.73 -16.16
C LEU A 32 -20.60 -1.58 -15.89
N ASN A 33 -20.98 -0.98 -14.76
CA ASN A 33 -22.37 -0.74 -14.38
C ASN A 33 -22.84 0.70 -14.62
N ASN A 34 -22.01 1.55 -15.24
CA ASN A 34 -22.30 2.98 -15.52
C ASN A 34 -22.71 3.77 -14.28
N ILE A 35 -22.01 3.58 -13.16
CA ILE A 35 -22.24 4.28 -11.88
C ILE A 35 -20.97 4.93 -11.30
N ASP A 36 -19.94 5.06 -12.13
CA ASP A 36 -18.64 5.66 -11.80
C ASP A 36 -18.62 7.20 -11.91
N ASN A 37 -19.64 7.81 -12.52
CA ASN A 37 -19.75 9.27 -12.62
C ASN A 37 -19.68 10.00 -11.26
N CYS A 38 -20.18 9.38 -10.18
CA CYS A 38 -20.06 9.92 -8.83
C CYS A 38 -18.63 10.00 -8.29
N LEU A 39 -17.68 9.30 -8.93
CA LEU A 39 -16.25 9.34 -8.60
C LEU A 39 -15.48 10.34 -9.47
N THR A 40 -15.98 10.70 -10.67
CA THR A 40 -15.27 11.53 -11.66
C THR A 40 -15.88 12.92 -11.84
N GLU A 41 -17.16 13.11 -11.52
CA GLU A 41 -17.86 14.39 -11.58
C GLU A 41 -18.15 14.99 -10.19
N GLU A 42 -18.29 16.31 -10.12
CA GLU A 42 -18.75 16.99 -8.90
C GLU A 42 -20.24 16.77 -8.64
N ALA A 43 -20.65 16.93 -7.38
CA ALA A 43 -22.04 16.83 -7.00
C ALA A 43 -22.88 17.91 -7.73
N PRO A 44 -23.95 17.52 -8.45
CA PRO A 44 -24.72 18.46 -9.24
C PRO A 44 -25.53 19.40 -8.35
N VAL A 45 -25.48 20.70 -8.65
CA VAL A 45 -26.23 21.75 -7.96
C VAL A 45 -27.47 22.10 -8.78
N ILE A 46 -28.65 21.85 -8.21
CA ILE A 46 -29.93 22.16 -8.85
C ILE A 46 -30.48 23.49 -8.31
N THR A 47 -30.92 24.34 -9.23
CA THR A 47 -31.58 25.63 -8.92
C THR A 47 -32.92 25.73 -9.65
N ASN A 48 -33.68 26.80 -9.38
CA ASN A 48 -34.95 27.06 -10.06
C ASN A 48 -34.80 27.27 -11.58
N ALA A 49 -33.60 27.63 -12.05
CA ALA A 49 -33.30 27.80 -13.47
C ALA A 49 -32.84 26.50 -14.16
N SER A 50 -32.60 25.42 -13.41
CA SER A 50 -32.12 24.15 -13.97
C SER A 50 -33.14 23.56 -14.95
N THR A 51 -32.63 22.95 -16.01
CA THR A 51 -33.46 22.29 -17.01
C THR A 51 -33.97 20.92 -16.51
N ALA A 52 -34.92 20.32 -17.24
CA ALA A 52 -35.31 18.94 -16.97
C ALA A 52 -34.13 17.96 -17.09
N GLN A 53 -33.22 18.20 -18.05
CA GLN A 53 -32.04 17.38 -18.26
C GLN A 53 -31.05 17.48 -17.09
N ASP A 54 -30.84 18.67 -16.53
CA ASP A 54 -29.97 18.87 -15.36
C ASP A 54 -30.52 18.13 -14.14
N ARG A 55 -31.84 18.19 -13.93
CA ARG A 55 -32.52 17.46 -12.86
C ARG A 55 -32.38 15.94 -13.03
N MET A 56 -32.48 15.43 -14.25
CA MET A 56 -32.27 14.00 -14.53
C MET A 56 -30.83 13.57 -14.20
N LYS A 57 -29.83 14.32 -14.66
CA LYS A 57 -28.42 14.06 -14.33
C LYS A 57 -28.17 14.08 -12.81
N SER A 58 -28.84 14.99 -12.10
CA SER A 58 -28.74 15.05 -10.64
C SER A 58 -29.29 13.80 -9.95
N VAL A 59 -30.45 13.31 -10.39
CA VAL A 59 -31.01 12.05 -9.87
C VAL A 59 -30.10 10.85 -10.16
N GLU A 60 -29.54 10.78 -11.38
CA GLU A 60 -28.60 9.73 -11.77
C GLU A 60 -27.32 9.76 -10.93
N TRP A 61 -26.74 10.94 -10.73
CA TRP A 61 -25.56 11.13 -9.89
C TRP A 61 -25.82 10.74 -8.43
N ILE A 62 -26.94 11.18 -7.85
CA ILE A 62 -27.31 10.82 -6.46
C ILE A 62 -27.47 9.30 -6.31
N ARG A 63 -28.10 8.65 -7.30
CA ARG A 63 -28.23 7.20 -7.33
C ARG A 63 -26.87 6.51 -7.42
N ALA A 64 -26.01 6.94 -8.33
CA ALA A 64 -24.67 6.40 -8.50
C ALA A 64 -23.85 6.55 -7.20
N ASN A 65 -23.86 7.75 -6.61
CA ASN A 65 -23.18 8.04 -5.35
C ASN A 65 -23.62 7.10 -4.22
N ARG A 66 -24.94 6.94 -4.05
CA ARG A 66 -25.51 6.02 -3.04
C ARG A 66 -25.10 4.58 -3.30
N MET A 67 -25.17 4.10 -4.54
CA MET A 67 -24.83 2.73 -4.89
C MET A 67 -23.35 2.43 -4.69
N SER A 68 -22.47 3.33 -5.13
CA SER A 68 -21.03 3.21 -4.97
C SER A 68 -20.62 3.15 -3.50
N LEU A 69 -21.21 3.98 -2.63
CA LEU A 69 -21.02 3.90 -1.18
C LEU A 69 -21.43 2.53 -0.61
N LEU A 70 -22.59 2.00 -1.00
CA LEU A 70 -23.06 0.70 -0.53
C LEU A 70 -22.16 -0.45 -1.02
N ILE A 71 -21.69 -0.39 -2.26
CA ILE A 71 -20.78 -1.38 -2.83
C ILE A 71 -19.45 -1.37 -2.09
N MET A 72 -18.82 -0.19 -1.93
CA MET A 72 -17.57 -0.07 -1.19
C MET A 72 -17.70 -0.59 0.24
N LYS A 73 -18.73 -0.18 0.98
CA LYS A 73 -18.98 -0.64 2.37
C LYS A 73 -19.30 -2.13 2.47
N ARG A 74 -19.89 -2.73 1.43
CA ARG A 74 -20.16 -4.17 1.36
C ARG A 74 -18.89 -4.97 1.07
N LEU A 75 -17.99 -4.40 0.27
CA LEU A 75 -16.71 -5.01 -0.10
C LEU A 75 -15.60 -4.67 0.91
N MET A 76 -15.95 -4.43 2.16
CA MET A 76 -14.99 -4.26 3.26
C MET A 76 -15.20 -5.36 4.28
N SER A 77 -14.10 -5.88 4.82
CA SER A 77 -14.16 -6.68 6.04
C SER A 77 -14.64 -5.82 7.22
N ASP A 78 -15.31 -6.44 8.20
CA ASP A 78 -15.83 -5.72 9.37
C ASP A 78 -14.71 -5.00 10.15
N ALA A 79 -13.53 -5.61 10.22
CA ALA A 79 -12.35 -5.03 10.86
C ALA A 79 -11.90 -3.71 10.22
N VAL A 80 -12.00 -3.61 8.89
CA VAL A 80 -11.60 -2.41 8.15
C VAL A 80 -12.73 -1.38 8.14
N LYS A 81 -13.98 -1.85 7.98
CA LYS A 81 -15.17 -1.01 7.89
C LYS A 81 -15.38 -0.13 9.11
N GLY A 82 -15.10 -0.63 10.32
CA GLY A 82 -15.23 0.14 11.56
C GLY A 82 -14.27 1.32 11.68
N SER A 83 -13.22 1.37 10.86
CA SER A 83 -12.20 2.42 10.89
C SER A 83 -12.54 3.64 10.06
N PHE A 84 -13.61 3.59 9.25
CA PHE A 84 -13.99 4.67 8.35
C PHE A 84 -15.31 5.34 8.78
N PRO A 85 -15.29 6.64 9.08
CA PRO A 85 -16.54 7.37 9.31
C PRO A 85 -17.33 7.49 8.01
N ASP A 86 -18.65 7.66 8.14
CA ASP A 86 -19.50 7.93 7.00
C ASP A 86 -19.11 9.24 6.30
N LYS A 87 -19.17 9.24 4.96
CA LYS A 87 -18.94 10.40 4.10
C LYS A 87 -20.17 10.69 3.25
N ALA A 88 -20.33 11.95 2.85
CA ALA A 88 -21.47 12.37 2.04
C ALA A 88 -21.36 11.81 0.61
N THR A 89 -20.15 11.77 0.06
CA THR A 89 -19.90 11.30 -1.29
C THR A 89 -19.05 10.02 -1.34
N ALA A 90 -19.28 9.21 -2.38
CA ALA A 90 -18.52 8.03 -2.72
C ALA A 90 -17.04 8.39 -2.98
N ARG A 91 -16.79 9.54 -3.62
CA ARG A 91 -15.44 10.06 -3.84
C ARG A 91 -14.72 10.33 -2.52
N GLU A 92 -15.30 11.13 -1.62
CA GLU A 92 -14.69 11.42 -0.31
C GLU A 92 -14.45 10.15 0.51
N TYR A 93 -15.35 9.17 0.41
CA TYR A 93 -15.17 7.88 1.06
C TYR A 93 -13.97 7.13 0.48
N LEU A 94 -13.88 7.01 -0.85
CA LEU A 94 -12.76 6.36 -1.53
C LEU A 94 -11.42 7.04 -1.24
N ASP A 95 -11.40 8.37 -1.25
CA ASP A 95 -10.21 9.16 -0.94
C ASP A 95 -9.76 8.96 0.51
N SER A 96 -10.69 8.92 1.47
CA SER A 96 -10.35 8.66 2.87
C SER A 96 -9.73 7.27 3.09
N ILE A 97 -10.15 6.27 2.32
CA ILE A 97 -9.53 4.94 2.31
C ILE A 97 -8.13 5.04 1.72
N ALA A 98 -7.97 5.70 0.58
CA ALA A 98 -6.68 5.88 -0.06
C ALA A 98 -5.66 6.57 0.85
N GLU A 99 -6.09 7.59 1.58
CA GLU A 99 -5.26 8.31 2.55
C GLU A 99 -4.81 7.42 3.71
N MET A 100 -5.73 6.68 4.33
CA MET A 100 -5.38 5.77 5.44
C MET A 100 -4.34 4.73 5.02
N PHE A 101 -4.51 4.11 3.84
CA PHE A 101 -3.54 3.12 3.36
C PHE A 101 -2.18 3.74 3.06
N LYS A 102 -2.16 4.96 2.52
CA LYS A 102 -0.92 5.70 2.30
C LYS A 102 -0.22 6.06 3.62
N GLU A 103 -0.96 6.39 4.66
CA GLU A 103 -0.41 6.63 5.99
C GLU A 103 0.14 5.33 6.61
N ASN A 104 -0.58 4.23 6.49
CA ASN A 104 -0.13 2.91 6.94
C ASN A 104 1.18 2.49 6.24
N GLU A 105 1.26 2.61 4.90
CA GLU A 105 2.48 2.30 4.14
C GLU A 105 3.67 3.15 4.63
N LYS A 106 3.46 4.44 4.96
CA LYS A 106 4.52 5.30 5.53
C LYS A 106 4.96 4.86 6.91
N VAL A 107 4.01 4.54 7.80
CA VAL A 107 4.31 4.08 9.15
C VAL A 107 5.08 2.75 9.10
N GLU A 108 4.62 1.81 8.28
CA GLU A 108 5.28 0.52 8.07
C GLU A 108 6.70 0.71 7.53
N THR A 109 6.87 1.57 6.52
CA THR A 109 8.19 1.93 5.98
C THR A 109 9.10 2.47 7.08
N SER A 110 8.61 3.37 7.93
CA SER A 110 9.38 3.93 9.05
C SER A 110 9.79 2.86 10.07
N ILE A 111 8.88 1.93 10.40
CA ILE A 111 9.16 0.81 11.31
C ILE A 111 10.23 -0.10 10.71
N LEU A 112 10.13 -0.44 9.42
CA LEU A 112 11.10 -1.29 8.73
C LEU A 112 12.48 -0.63 8.65
N LEU A 113 12.56 0.66 8.33
CA LEU A 113 13.83 1.40 8.33
C LEU A 113 14.45 1.47 9.74
N SER A 114 13.64 1.70 10.78
CA SER A 114 14.11 1.65 12.16
C SER A 114 14.63 0.26 12.52
N THR A 115 13.90 -0.79 12.13
CA THR A 115 14.30 -2.19 12.34
C THR A 115 15.62 -2.48 11.64
N LEU A 116 15.79 -2.06 10.38
CA LEU A 116 17.02 -2.23 9.60
C LEU A 116 18.22 -1.59 10.31
N ASN A 117 18.09 -0.34 10.78
CA ASN A 117 19.18 0.41 11.41
C ASN A 117 19.54 -0.11 12.81
N ASN A 118 18.54 -0.61 13.54
CA ASN A 118 18.71 -1.06 14.91
C ASN A 118 18.94 -2.57 15.04
N LEU A 119 18.83 -3.35 13.94
CA LEU A 119 19.11 -4.77 13.97
C LEU A 119 20.56 -4.99 14.42
N LYS A 120 20.76 -5.69 15.54
CA LYS A 120 22.08 -6.09 16.05
C LYS A 120 22.16 -7.59 16.18
N TYR A 121 23.33 -8.14 15.83
CA TYR A 121 23.57 -9.55 16.01
C TYR A 121 23.67 -9.87 17.50
N THR A 122 22.97 -10.92 17.92
CA THR A 122 23.02 -11.46 19.28
C THR A 122 23.60 -12.86 19.23
N ALA A 123 24.49 -13.20 20.17
CA ALA A 123 25.20 -14.49 20.18
C ALA A 123 24.27 -15.72 20.30
N SER A 124 23.03 -15.52 20.73
CA SER A 124 21.99 -16.56 20.78
C SER A 124 21.37 -16.90 19.41
N VAL A 125 21.61 -16.07 18.39
CA VAL A 125 21.05 -16.22 17.05
C VAL A 125 22.17 -16.60 16.08
N GLY A 126 21.91 -17.54 15.16
CA GLY A 126 22.88 -17.92 14.14
C GLY A 126 23.15 -16.77 13.16
N ILE A 127 24.39 -16.63 12.66
CA ILE A 127 24.76 -15.56 11.72
C ILE A 127 23.90 -15.59 10.44
N ARG A 128 23.54 -16.79 9.98
CA ARG A 128 22.66 -17.00 8.83
C ARG A 128 21.27 -16.43 9.09
N GLU A 129 20.70 -16.70 10.26
CA GLU A 129 19.38 -16.20 10.64
C GLU A 129 19.40 -14.67 10.78
N HIS A 130 20.48 -14.13 11.32
CA HIS A 130 20.69 -12.69 11.39
C HIS A 130 20.72 -12.02 10.00
N ILE A 131 21.41 -12.62 9.02
CA ILE A 131 21.40 -12.14 7.63
C ILE A 131 20.01 -12.26 7.00
N MET A 132 19.28 -13.35 7.27
CA MET A 132 17.92 -13.54 6.75
C MET A 132 16.96 -12.43 7.22
N LYS A 133 17.14 -11.91 8.44
CA LYS A 133 16.34 -10.76 8.93
C LYS A 133 16.58 -9.49 8.10
N PHE A 134 17.81 -9.22 7.67
CA PHE A 134 18.09 -8.10 6.76
C PHE A 134 17.43 -8.28 5.40
N ILE A 135 17.48 -9.49 4.85
CA ILE A 135 16.86 -9.83 3.56
C ILE A 135 15.34 -9.69 3.64
N ASP A 136 14.73 -10.16 4.72
CA ASP A 136 13.28 -10.05 4.96
C ASP A 136 12.83 -8.58 5.06
N VAL A 137 13.53 -7.76 5.83
CA VAL A 137 13.23 -6.32 5.94
C VAL A 137 13.40 -5.62 4.59
N ALA A 138 14.46 -5.94 3.83
CA ALA A 138 14.68 -5.37 2.51
C ALA A 138 13.59 -5.79 1.49
N ALA A 139 13.13 -7.05 1.55
CA ALA A 139 12.03 -7.53 0.72
C ALA A 139 10.73 -6.78 1.02
N LYS A 140 10.38 -6.59 2.30
CA LYS A 140 9.20 -5.82 2.71
C LYS A 140 9.27 -4.35 2.27
N LEU A 141 10.44 -3.72 2.40
CA LEU A 141 10.65 -2.35 1.89
C LEU A 141 10.48 -2.27 0.37
N LYS A 142 10.93 -3.30 -0.36
CA LYS A 142 10.71 -3.38 -1.81
C LYS A 142 9.22 -3.49 -2.17
N ASP A 143 8.45 -4.27 -1.42
CA ASP A 143 6.99 -4.40 -1.63
C ASP A 143 6.25 -3.07 -1.38
N LEU A 144 6.79 -2.23 -0.48
CA LEU A 144 6.36 -0.84 -0.24
C LEU A 144 6.96 0.17 -1.24
N ASN A 145 7.48 -0.30 -2.37
CA ASN A 145 8.08 0.52 -3.43
C ASN A 145 9.30 1.36 -2.96
N MET A 146 10.02 0.89 -1.94
CA MET A 146 11.28 1.46 -1.46
C MET A 146 12.41 0.40 -1.57
N PRO A 147 12.85 0.05 -2.79
CA PRO A 147 13.93 -0.92 -2.96
C PRO A 147 15.24 -0.37 -2.38
N LEU A 148 15.92 -1.20 -1.57
CA LEU A 148 17.27 -0.91 -1.10
C LEU A 148 18.31 -1.50 -2.05
N GLN A 149 19.44 -0.82 -2.19
CA GLN A 149 20.59 -1.35 -2.92
C GLN A 149 21.24 -2.48 -2.12
N ASP A 150 21.64 -3.56 -2.78
CA ASP A 150 22.31 -4.70 -2.15
C ASP A 150 23.55 -4.27 -1.33
N GLN A 151 24.31 -3.31 -1.85
CA GLN A 151 25.48 -2.77 -1.15
C GLN A 151 25.12 -2.14 0.20
N LEU A 152 23.97 -1.46 0.30
CA LEU A 152 23.49 -0.88 1.56
C LEU A 152 23.08 -1.98 2.54
N ILE A 153 22.39 -3.02 2.06
CA ILE A 153 21.96 -4.16 2.89
C ILE A 153 23.19 -4.86 3.46
N VAL A 154 24.19 -5.15 2.63
CA VAL A 154 25.47 -5.76 3.06
C VAL A 154 26.20 -4.87 4.07
N HIS A 155 26.27 -3.57 3.82
CA HIS A 155 26.90 -2.61 4.73
C HIS A 155 26.22 -2.60 6.10
N GLN A 156 24.88 -2.55 6.15
CA GLN A 156 24.13 -2.59 7.41
C GLN A 156 24.31 -3.92 8.13
N ALA A 157 24.26 -5.04 7.41
CA ALA A 157 24.50 -6.36 7.98
C ALA A 157 25.91 -6.46 8.61
N LEU A 158 26.95 -5.99 7.93
CA LEU A 158 28.31 -5.99 8.49
C LEU A 158 28.44 -5.08 9.73
N ASN A 159 27.80 -3.92 9.74
CA ASN A 159 27.84 -2.96 10.85
C ASN A 159 27.03 -3.42 12.08
N SER A 160 26.10 -4.34 11.90
CA SER A 160 25.32 -4.94 12.98
C SER A 160 26.04 -6.03 13.78
N LEU A 161 27.18 -6.53 13.26
CA LEU A 161 27.96 -7.58 13.92
C LEU A 161 28.80 -7.05 15.11
N PRO A 162 29.07 -7.86 16.14
CA PRO A 162 29.99 -7.50 17.21
C PRO A 162 31.44 -7.38 16.71
N SER A 163 32.28 -6.77 17.54
CA SER A 163 33.72 -6.58 17.26
C SER A 163 34.49 -7.87 16.99
N GLN A 164 34.01 -9.02 17.50
CA GLN A 164 34.58 -10.34 17.19
C GLN A 164 34.59 -10.67 15.68
N PHE A 165 33.73 -10.02 14.89
CA PHE A 165 33.65 -10.19 13.43
C PHE A 165 34.35 -9.08 12.64
N ASN A 166 35.16 -8.23 13.28
CA ASN A 166 35.82 -7.10 12.62
C ASN A 166 36.71 -7.48 11.41
N GLN A 167 37.13 -8.75 11.31
CA GLN A 167 37.86 -9.27 10.14
C GLN A 167 37.02 -9.17 8.85
N LEU A 168 35.69 -9.30 8.95
CA LEU A 168 34.77 -9.21 7.81
C LEU A 168 34.54 -7.78 7.32
N ARG A 169 34.96 -6.76 8.08
CA ARG A 169 34.78 -5.33 7.75
C ARG A 169 35.96 -4.72 7.02
N LYS A 170 37.11 -5.39 6.99
CA LYS A 170 38.31 -4.86 6.36
C LYS A 170 38.31 -5.23 4.88
N PRO A 171 38.58 -4.30 3.95
CA PRO A 171 38.86 -4.68 2.57
C PRO A 171 40.07 -5.63 2.55
N PRO A 172 40.16 -6.54 1.56
CA PRO A 172 41.31 -7.42 1.44
C PRO A 172 42.58 -6.56 1.43
N MET A 173 43.49 -6.82 2.37
CA MET A 173 44.74 -6.10 2.44
C MET A 173 45.48 -6.31 1.12
N LEU A 174 45.58 -5.27 0.30
CA LEU A 174 46.49 -5.29 -0.84
C LEU A 174 47.88 -5.61 -0.28
N PRO A 175 48.61 -6.58 -0.86
CA PRO A 175 49.93 -6.92 -0.40
C PRO A 175 50.76 -5.64 -0.39
N ARG A 176 51.33 -5.30 0.78
CA ARG A 176 52.31 -4.23 0.90
C ARG A 176 53.35 -4.49 -0.19
N LYS A 177 53.48 -3.58 -1.16
CA LYS A 177 54.64 -3.57 -2.03
C LYS A 177 55.84 -3.51 -1.09
N ILE A 178 56.55 -4.63 -1.00
CA ILE A 178 57.83 -4.70 -0.34
C ILE A 178 58.70 -3.80 -1.20
N SER A 179 58.97 -2.58 -0.73
CA SER A 179 59.99 -1.73 -1.33
C SER A 179 61.30 -2.43 -1.05
N GLY A 180 61.76 -3.20 -2.04
CA GLY A 180 63.03 -3.88 -1.99
C GLY A 180 64.18 -2.92 -2.27
N ALA A 181 65.30 -3.23 -1.60
CA ALA A 181 66.69 -2.80 -1.83
C ALA A 181 67.02 -1.32 -1.57
#